data_AF-A0A2R7L9I0-F1
#
_entry.id   AF-A0A2R7L9I0-F1
#
_cell.length_a   1.000
_cell.length_b   1.000
_cell.length_c   1.000
_cell.angle_alpha   90.00
_cell.angle_beta   90.00
_cell.angle_gamma   90.00
#
_symmetry.space_group_name_H-M   'P 1'
#
loop_
_entity.id
_entity.type
_entity.pdbx_description
1 polymer ?
#
loop_
_entity_poly.entity_id
_entity_poly.type
_entity_poly.pdbx_seq_one_letter_code
_entity_poly.pdbx_strand_id
1 'polypeptide(L)'
;MMDIQVELYISAKLVLAAFLGGIIGLEREREQQNTGLRTFACICAASCLFVSIAGHLTEDVSAVARMLAAIATGLGFIGAGIIFRDQRNLPKGITTAAGLWTTSAVGMA
;
A
#
# COMPACT_ATOMS: atom_id res chain seq x y z
N MET A 1 -18.00 14.06 -18.49
CA MET A 1 -17.09 15.18 -18.76
C MET A 1 -16.02 15.10 -17.68
N MET A 2 -14.73 15.17 -18.04
CA MET A 2 -13.62 15.01 -17.09
C MET A 2 -13.65 16.16 -16.07
N ASP A 3 -13.96 15.85 -14.81
CA ASP A 3 -13.99 16.87 -13.75
C ASP A 3 -12.55 17.17 -13.32
N ILE A 4 -12.04 18.32 -13.76
CA ILE A 4 -10.65 18.71 -13.53
C ILE A 4 -10.33 18.87 -12.04
N GLN A 5 -11.30 19.25 -11.19
CA GLN A 5 -11.06 19.44 -9.77
C GLN A 5 -10.86 18.10 -9.07
N VAL A 6 -11.69 17.13 -9.42
CA VAL A 6 -11.60 15.76 -8.95
C VAL A 6 -10.25 15.13 -9.30
N GLU A 7 -9.85 15.20 -10.57
CA GLU A 7 -8.58 14.62 -11.04
C GLU A 7 -7.37 15.26 -10.35
N LEU A 8 -7.41 16.59 -10.12
CA LEU A 8 -6.35 17.30 -9.41
C LEU A 8 -6.27 16.85 -7.94
N TYR A 9 -7.42 16.65 -7.29
CA TYR A 9 -7.50 16.20 -5.90
C TYR A 9 -6.97 14.77 -5.74
N ILE A 10 -7.35 13.85 -6.62
CA ILE A 10 -6.82 12.47 -6.62
C ILE A 10 -5.31 12.50 -6.88
N SER A 11 -4.84 13.28 -7.86
CA SER A 11 -3.42 13.41 -8.16
C SER A 11 -2.61 13.89 -6.96
N ALA A 12 -3.12 14.89 -6.23
CA ALA A 12 -2.49 15.38 -5.00
C ALA A 12 -2.42 14.30 -3.91
N LYS A 13 -3.51 13.52 -3.72
CA LYS A 13 -3.51 12.37 -2.81
C LYS A 13 -2.50 11.31 -3.21
N LEU A 14 -2.37 10.99 -4.49
CA LEU A 14 -1.40 10.01 -4.99
C LEU A 14 0.04 10.45 -4.74
N VAL A 15 0.35 11.73 -4.97
CA VAL A 15 1.68 12.28 -4.68
C VAL A 15 1.97 12.20 -3.19
N LEU A 16 1.00 12.56 -2.34
CA LEU A 16 1.15 12.45 -0.89
C LEU A 16 1.34 11.00 -0.43
N ALA A 17 0.53 10.07 -0.94
CA ALA A 17 0.63 8.65 -0.62
C ALA A 17 1.98 8.08 -1.06
N ALA A 18 2.43 8.37 -2.28
CA ALA A 18 3.76 7.97 -2.77
C ALA A 18 4.88 8.55 -1.90
N PHE A 19 4.75 9.80 -1.46
CA PHE A 19 5.72 10.45 -0.58
C PHE A 19 5.77 9.79 0.81
N LEU A 20 4.62 9.55 1.44
CA LEU A 20 4.55 8.89 2.75
C LEU A 20 5.05 7.44 2.68
N GLY A 21 4.62 6.67 1.68
CA GLY A 21 5.16 5.34 1.42
C GLY A 21 6.65 5.36 1.12
N GLY A 22 7.12 6.40 0.41
CA GLY A 22 8.54 6.64 0.19
C GLY A 22 9.31 6.86 1.49
N ILE A 23 8.82 7.67 2.43
CA ILE A 23 9.48 7.87 3.73
C ILE A 23 9.63 6.54 4.48
N ILE A 24 8.56 5.74 4.54
CA ILE A 24 8.58 4.42 5.20
C ILE A 24 9.60 3.50 4.50
N GLY A 25 9.59 3.48 3.17
CA GLY A 25 10.51 2.68 2.37
C GLY A 25 11.97 3.11 2.52
N LEU A 26 12.23 4.40 2.69
CA LEU A 26 13.58 4.95 2.88
C LEU A 26 14.17 4.52 4.23
N GLU A 27 13.37 4.57 5.29
CA GLU A 27 13.76 4.06 6.60
C GLU A 27 14.11 2.56 6.52
N ARG A 28 13.28 1.79 5.81
CA ARG A 28 13.52 0.35 5.61
C ARG A 28 14.77 0.03 4.80
N GLU A 29 15.04 0.81 3.76
CA GLU A 29 16.28 0.69 2.98
C GLU A 29 17.53 0.97 3.83
N ARG A 30 17.46 1.99 4.71
CA ARG A 30 18.55 2.33 5.64
C ARG A 30 18.84 1.24 6.66
N GLU A 31 17.81 0.51 7.09
CA GLU A 31 17.93 -0.66 7.97
C GLU A 31 18.38 -1.94 7.24
N GLN A 32 18.83 -1.85 5.99
CA GLN A 32 19.29 -2.98 5.17
C GLN A 32 18.24 -4.09 4.97
N GLN A 33 16.95 -3.71 4.95
CA GLN A 33 15.88 -4.65 4.63
C GLN A 33 15.80 -4.93 3.12
N ASN A 34 15.36 -6.13 2.74
CA ASN A 34 15.30 -6.58 1.33
C ASN A 34 14.32 -5.80 0.43
N THR A 35 13.42 -4.99 1.00
CA THR A 35 12.37 -4.28 0.26
C THR A 35 12.45 -2.79 0.60
N GLY A 36 12.63 -1.96 -0.43
CA GLY A 36 13.05 -0.57 -0.28
C GLY A 36 12.03 0.48 -0.71
N LEU A 37 12.53 1.70 -0.92
CA LEU A 37 11.78 2.93 -1.20
C LEU A 37 10.67 2.74 -2.24
N ARG A 38 11.04 2.19 -3.40
CA ARG A 38 10.16 2.08 -4.57
C ARG A 38 8.95 1.21 -4.28
N THR A 39 9.14 0.09 -3.57
CA THR A 39 8.05 -0.84 -3.29
C THR A 39 7.02 -0.23 -2.34
N PHE A 40 7.49 0.41 -1.27
CA PHE A 40 6.60 1.04 -0.29
C PHE A 40 5.85 2.24 -0.87
N ALA A 41 6.53 3.08 -1.67
CA ALA A 41 5.89 4.19 -2.40
C ALA A 41 4.80 3.68 -3.36
N CYS A 42 5.09 2.65 -4.16
CA CYS A 42 4.13 2.07 -5.10
C CYS A 42 2.93 1.44 -4.39
N ILE A 43 3.12 0.70 -3.30
CA ILE A 43 2.00 0.09 -2.55
C ILE A 43 1.10 1.18 -1.96
N CYS A 44 1.68 2.21 -1.35
CA CYS A 44 0.91 3.30 -0.75
C CYS A 44 0.08 4.04 -1.82
N ALA A 45 0.71 4.40 -2.95
CA ALA A 45 0.04 5.05 -4.07
C ALA A 45 -1.05 4.16 -4.72
N ALA A 46 -0.77 2.87 -4.91
CA ALA A 46 -1.74 1.94 -5.49
C ALA A 46 -2.97 1.76 -4.60
N SER A 47 -2.78 1.62 -3.29
CA SER A 47 -3.87 1.56 -2.32
C SER A 47 -4.72 2.82 -2.33
N CYS A 48 -4.09 3.99 -2.37
CA CYS A 48 -4.78 5.27 -2.50
C CYS A 48 -5.59 5.38 -3.79
N LEU A 49 -5.01 4.92 -4.90
CA LEU A 49 -5.69 4.91 -6.19
C LEU A 49 -6.93 4.01 -6.18
N PHE A 50 -6.82 2.79 -5.64
CA PHE A 50 -7.96 1.87 -5.59
C PHE A 50 -9.11 2.42 -4.74
N VAL A 51 -8.81 3.02 -3.58
CA VAL A 51 -9.85 3.65 -2.74
C VAL A 51 -10.46 4.87 -3.42
N SER A 52 -9.64 5.67 -4.10
CA SER A 52 -10.12 6.84 -4.85
C SER A 52 -11.03 6.43 -6.00
N ILE A 53 -10.69 5.37 -6.74
CA ILE A 53 -11.54 4.80 -7.79
C ILE A 53 -12.84 4.27 -7.18
N ALA A 54 -12.79 3.56 -6.04
CA ALA A 54 -13.96 3.04 -5.36
C ALA A 54 -14.99 4.14 -5.05
N GLY A 55 -14.53 5.24 -4.47
CA GLY A 55 -15.38 6.38 -4.12
C GLY A 55 -15.98 7.10 -5.33
N HIS A 56 -15.37 6.97 -6.52
CA HIS A 56 -15.96 7.47 -7.76
C HIS A 56 -17.01 6.55 -8.35
N LEU A 57 -16.87 5.24 -8.14
CA LEU A 57 -17.79 4.25 -8.68
C LEU A 57 -19.07 4.13 -7.85
N THR A 58 -18.99 4.37 -6.53
CA THR A 58 -20.13 4.14 -5.64
C THR A 58 -20.05 4.93 -4.34
N GLU A 59 -21.21 5.37 -3.86
CA GLU A 59 -21.40 5.94 -2.51
C GLU A 59 -21.81 4.86 -1.48
N ASP A 60 -21.99 3.60 -1.90
CA ASP A 60 -22.30 2.50 -0.99
C ASP A 60 -21.09 2.16 -0.12
N VAL A 61 -21.17 2.57 1.14
CA VAL A 61 -20.17 2.28 2.19
C VAL A 61 -19.85 0.79 2.27
N SER A 62 -20.84 -0.10 2.07
CA SER A 62 -20.62 -1.55 2.11
C SER A 62 -19.79 -2.05 0.92
N ALA A 63 -19.96 -1.43 -0.25
CA ALA A 63 -19.13 -1.72 -1.43
C ALA A 63 -17.69 -1.25 -1.24
N VAL A 64 -17.50 -0.03 -0.71
CA VAL A 64 -16.16 0.50 -0.38
C VAL A 64 -15.47 -0.37 0.68
N ALA A 65 -16.18 -0.77 1.74
CA ALA A 65 -15.64 -1.63 2.78
C ALA A 65 -15.18 -3.00 2.24
N ARG A 66 -15.93 -3.59 1.30
CA ARG A 66 -15.50 -4.83 0.62
C ARG A 66 -14.24 -4.64 -0.21
N MET A 67 -14.07 -3.49 -0.86
CA MET A 67 -12.85 -3.19 -1.61
C MET A 67 -11.64 -3.01 -0.69
N LEU A 68 -11.80 -2.31 0.44
CA LEU A 68 -10.76 -2.21 1.47
C LEU A 68 -10.36 -3.59 1.99
N ALA A 69 -11.33 -4.46 2.27
CA ALA A 69 -11.07 -5.84 2.68
C ALA A 69 -10.30 -6.62 1.59
N ALA A 70 -10.68 -6.48 0.32
CA ALA A 70 -10.00 -7.12 -0.79
C ALA A 70 -8.53 -6.67 -0.93
N ILE A 71 -8.24 -5.37 -0.75
CA ILE A 71 -6.86 -4.84 -0.74
C ILE A 71 -6.07 -5.45 0.42
N ALA A 72 -6.65 -5.45 1.63
CA ALA A 72 -6.01 -6.01 2.82
C ALA A 72 -5.71 -7.51 2.67
N THR A 73 -6.63 -8.28 2.09
CA THR A 73 -6.45 -9.70 1.77
C THR A 73 -5.37 -9.90 0.70
N GLY A 74 -5.39 -9.12 -0.37
CA GLY A 74 -4.40 -9.21 -1.45
C GLY A 74 -2.97 -8.97 -0.95
N LEU A 75 -2.78 -8.02 -0.04
CA LEU A 75 -1.47 -7.79 0.57
C LEU A 75 -1.05 -8.87 1.57
N GLY A 76 -2.00 -9.54 2.21
CA GLY A 76 -1.71 -10.75 2.98
C GLY A 76 -1.06 -11.83 2.11
N PHE A 77 -1.53 -12.00 0.87
CA PHE A 77 -0.94 -12.93 -0.09
C PHE A 77 0.48 -12.51 -0.53
N ILE A 78 0.70 -11.22 -0.83
CA ILE A 78 2.06 -10.72 -1.14
C ILE A 78 3.00 -10.91 0.05
N GLY A 79 2.50 -10.65 1.27
CA GLY A 79 3.23 -10.87 2.52
C GLY A 79 3.67 -12.32 2.68
N ALA A 80 2.77 -13.29 2.42
CA ALA A 80 3.12 -14.71 2.46
C ALA A 80 4.22 -15.07 1.44
N GLY A 81 4.23 -14.45 0.25
CA GLY A 81 5.22 -14.69 -0.79
C GLY A 81 6.64 -14.21 -0.46
N ILE A 82 6.80 -13.29 0.51
CA ILE A 82 8.11 -12.77 0.93
C ILE A 82 8.59 -13.32 2.28
N ILE A 83 7.75 -14.10 2.98
CA ILE A 83 8.14 -14.76 4.22
C ILE A 83 8.76 -16.11 3.88
N PHE A 84 10.03 -16.29 4.24
CA PHE A 84 10.77 -17.53 4.01
C PHE A 84 11.67 -17.84 5.20
N ARG A 85 12.19 -19.06 5.26
CA ARG A 85 13.18 -19.46 6.28
C ARG A 85 14.59 -19.39 5.71
N ASP A 86 15.52 -18.90 6.51
CA ASP A 86 16.94 -18.85 6.13
C ASP A 86 17.66 -20.19 6.36
N GLN A 87 18.96 -20.23 6.09
CA GLN A 87 19.79 -21.44 6.23
C GLN A 87 19.84 -21.99 7.68
N ARG A 88 19.51 -21.18 8.68
CA ARG A 88 19.43 -21.57 10.08
C ARG A 88 18.01 -21.94 10.50
N ASN A 89 17.08 -22.07 9.54
CA ASN A 89 15.67 -22.34 9.77
C ASN A 89 14.94 -21.21 10.55
N LEU A 90 15.49 -19.99 10.57
CA LEU A 90 14.85 -18.82 11.18
C LEU A 90 13.94 -18.12 10.17
N PRO A 91 12.74 -17.66 10.58
CA PRO A 91 11.85 -16.92 9.69
C PRO A 91 12.43 -15.53 9.39
N LYS A 92 12.45 -15.17 8.10
CA LYS A 92 12.79 -13.85 7.57
C LYS A 92 11.59 -13.26 6.81
N GLY A 93 11.59 -11.93 6.68
CA GLY A 93 10.59 -11.21 5.90
C GLY A 93 9.27 -10.90 6.62
N ILE A 94 9.07 -11.37 7.86
CA ILE A 94 7.85 -11.09 8.65
C ILE A 94 7.65 -9.59 8.86
N THR A 95 8.70 -8.88 9.30
CA THR A 95 8.66 -7.43 9.54
C THR A 95 8.47 -6.63 8.25
N THR A 96 9.00 -7.15 7.14
CA THR A 96 8.78 -6.58 5.81
C THR A 96 7.33 -6.76 5.39
N ALA A 97 6.76 -7.96 5.53
CA ALA A 97 5.36 -8.24 5.23
C ALA A 97 4.42 -7.35 6.05
N ALA A 98 4.66 -7.24 7.36
CA ALA A 98 3.91 -6.32 8.22
C ALA A 98 4.08 -4.85 7.80
N GLY A 99 5.27 -4.46 7.35
CA GLY A 99 5.55 -3.13 6.82
C GLY A 99 4.76 -2.82 5.55
N LEU A 100 4.74 -3.74 4.58
CA LEU A 100 3.96 -3.56 3.34
C LEU A 100 2.45 -3.49 3.65
N TRP A 101 1.98 -4.33 4.58
CA TRP A 101 0.58 -4.36 4.98
C TRP A 101 0.15 -3.08 5.71
N THR A 102 0.99 -2.52 6.58
CA THR A 102 0.71 -1.24 7.25
C THR A 102 0.81 -0.06 6.29
N THR A 103 1.75 -0.08 5.36
CA THR A 103 1.93 0.99 4.35
C THR A 103 0.75 1.12 3.40
N SER A 104 0.08 0.02 3.09
CA SER A 104 -1.15 0.09 2.31
C SER A 104 -2.30 0.71 3.09
N ALA A 105 -2.40 0.45 4.40
CA ALA A 105 -3.38 1.09 5.25
C ALA A 105 -3.19 2.60 5.29
N VAL A 106 -1.94 3.08 5.29
CA VAL A 106 -1.61 4.52 5.11
C VAL A 106 -2.15 5.04 3.77
N GLY A 107 -2.00 4.27 2.69
CA GLY A 107 -2.52 4.65 1.37
C GLY A 107 -4.04 4.64 1.28
N MET A 108 -4.72 3.80 2.06
CA MET A 108 -6.19 3.69 2.07
C MET A 108 -6.89 4.76 2.93
N ALA A 109 -6.17 5.44 3.83
CA ALA A 109 -6.69 6.47 4.73
C ALA A 109 -6.92 7.81 4.02
#